data_AF-D6Y6G9-F1
#
_entry.id   AF-D6Y6G9-F1
#
_cell.length_a   1.000
_cell.length_b   1.000
_cell.length_c   1.000
_cell.angle_alpha   90.00
_cell.angle_beta   90.00
_cell.angle_gamma   90.00
#
_symmetry.space_group_name_H-M   'P 1'
#
loop_
_entity.id
_entity.type
_entity.pdbx_description
1 polymer ?
#
loop_
_entity_poly.entity_id
_entity_poly.type
_entity_poly.pdbx_seq_one_letter_code
_entity_poly.pdbx_strand_id
1 'polypeptide(L)'
;MSRFTEELRDPWGVLLGAAAGGAAWAVDVPPAGAAAVGVVVWLAKAFAAAWQSAGEEVRAAGPQVAKGSAEEAWLRRAERAAASFAELTESMRGRLLLDRIAAMRPQVDDTVAALRRLAGHASVTGAALARFDPGFLRRERERLTAAREAAGPEVVAELDRSLAAVEAQQQAYDRLSGTRQRLLARLESGAITLEGLVARAVELSALAATSAETDGLRVLDELTTELELTRESLREIEEATRGELGP
;
A
#
# COMPACT_ATOMS: atom_id res chain seq x y z
N MET A 1 5.15 8.71 40.85
CA MET A 1 3.70 8.41 40.85
C MET A 1 2.90 9.71 40.98
N SER A 2 2.85 10.56 39.94
CA SER A 2 2.07 11.80 39.99
C SER A 2 1.58 12.31 38.62
N ARG A 3 1.83 11.59 37.51
CA ARG A 3 1.38 12.00 36.16
C ARG A 3 -0.05 11.55 35.81
N PHE A 4 -0.58 10.55 36.51
CA PHE A 4 -1.93 9.99 36.26
C PHE A 4 -3.07 10.87 36.80
N THR A 5 -2.79 11.79 37.72
CA THR A 5 -3.81 12.63 38.35
C THR A 5 -4.07 13.95 37.61
N GLU A 6 -3.17 14.37 36.71
CA GLU A 6 -3.37 15.58 35.89
C GLU A 6 -4.15 15.31 34.60
N GLU A 7 -4.15 14.07 34.11
CA GLU A 7 -4.84 13.68 32.86
C GLU A 7 -6.36 13.45 33.06
N LEU A 8 -6.82 13.34 34.31
CA LEU A 8 -8.25 13.30 34.65
C LEU A 8 -8.92 14.68 34.66
N ARG A 9 -8.19 15.72 34.24
CA ARG A 9 -8.69 17.09 34.14
C ARG A 9 -8.95 17.53 32.69
N ASP A 10 -9.21 16.58 31.80
CA ASP A 10 -9.73 16.89 30.47
C ASP A 10 -11.28 16.97 30.51
N PRO A 11 -11.88 18.17 30.39
CA PRO A 11 -13.33 18.38 30.50
C PRO A 11 -14.17 17.69 29.42
N TRP A 12 -13.56 17.04 28.43
CA TRP A 12 -14.26 16.33 27.35
C TRP A 12 -14.54 14.85 27.63
N GLY A 13 -13.83 14.22 28.57
CA GLY A 13 -14.05 12.80 28.92
C GLY A 13 -15.37 12.54 29.66
N VAL A 14 -15.84 13.51 30.43
CA VAL A 14 -17.10 13.39 31.20
C VAL A 14 -18.33 13.60 30.31
N LEU A 15 -18.22 14.41 29.24
CA LEU A 15 -19.33 14.65 28.30
C LEU A 15 -19.62 13.45 27.40
N LEU A 16 -18.60 12.67 27.01
CA LEU A 16 -18.80 11.44 26.25
C LEU A 16 -19.22 10.25 27.13
N GLY A 17 -18.81 10.24 28.41
CA GLY A 17 -19.30 9.27 29.40
C GLY A 17 -20.78 9.45 29.75
N ALA A 18 -21.25 10.70 29.87
CA ALA A 18 -22.65 11.00 30.17
C ALA A 18 -23.59 10.73 28.98
N ALA A 19 -23.13 10.89 27.73
CA ALA A 19 -23.92 10.57 26.54
C ALA A 19 -24.06 9.05 26.31
N ALA A 20 -23.07 8.25 26.71
CA ALA A 20 -23.13 6.79 26.61
C ALA A 20 -23.88 6.12 27.78
N GLY A 21 -23.96 6.76 28.95
CA GLY A 21 -24.70 6.24 30.11
C GLY A 21 -26.22 6.47 30.07
N GLY A 22 -26.70 7.44 29.28
CA GLY A 22 -28.12 7.85 29.25
C GLY A 22 -29.03 7.04 28.31
N ALA A 23 -28.47 6.28 27.36
CA ALA A 23 -29.26 5.52 26.38
C ALA A 23 -29.43 4.02 26.72
N ALA A 24 -28.87 3.56 27.84
CA ALA A 24 -28.85 2.14 28.21
C ALA A 24 -30.02 1.68 29.10
N TRP A 25 -30.93 2.58 29.51
CA TRP A 25 -32.04 2.24 30.42
C TRP A 25 -33.41 2.07 29.73
N ALA A 26 -33.46 2.11 28.39
CA ALA A 26 -34.72 2.09 27.65
C ALA A 26 -34.91 0.88 26.72
N VAL A 27 -33.92 0.01 26.57
CA VAL A 27 -34.06 -1.18 25.72
C VAL A 27 -33.46 -2.38 26.45
N ASP A 28 -34.34 -3.32 26.77
CA ASP A 28 -34.07 -4.61 27.39
C ASP A 28 -33.23 -5.50 26.43
N VAL A 29 -31.94 -5.20 26.29
CA VAL A 29 -31.02 -5.90 25.38
C VAL A 29 -30.36 -7.09 26.09
N PRO A 30 -30.47 -8.32 25.55
CA PRO A 30 -29.82 -9.50 26.11
C PRO A 30 -28.27 -9.36 26.13
N PRO A 31 -27.59 -9.92 27.15
CA PRO A 31 -26.14 -9.72 27.39
C PRO A 31 -25.20 -10.24 26.29
N ALA A 32 -25.72 -10.95 25.28
CA ALA A 32 -24.94 -11.42 24.13
C ALA A 32 -24.61 -10.31 23.11
N GLY A 33 -25.32 -9.17 23.12
CA GLY A 33 -25.05 -8.03 22.22
C GLY A 33 -23.85 -7.17 22.61
N ALA A 34 -23.40 -7.24 23.86
CA ALA A 34 -22.28 -6.42 24.37
C ALA A 34 -20.91 -6.89 23.84
N ALA A 35 -20.79 -8.16 23.43
CA ALA A 35 -19.53 -8.72 22.92
C ALA A 35 -19.17 -8.20 21.52
N ALA A 36 -20.16 -7.98 20.64
CA ALA A 36 -19.92 -7.56 19.26
C ALA A 36 -19.45 -6.10 19.16
N VAL A 37 -20.05 -5.20 19.97
CA VAL A 37 -19.61 -3.80 20.06
C VAL A 37 -18.23 -3.70 20.70
N GLY A 38 -17.95 -4.53 21.70
CA GLY A 38 -16.63 -4.64 22.31
C GLY A 38 -15.53 -4.98 21.31
N VAL A 39 -15.78 -5.93 20.40
CA VAL A 39 -14.81 -6.33 19.36
C VAL A 39 -14.56 -5.21 18.34
N VAL A 40 -15.60 -4.49 17.92
CA VAL A 40 -15.46 -3.37 16.97
C VAL A 40 -14.68 -2.21 17.60
N VAL A 41 -14.99 -1.85 18.85
CA VAL A 41 -14.27 -0.80 19.58
C VAL A 41 -12.83 -1.22 19.89
N TRP A 42 -12.59 -2.50 20.19
CA TRP A 42 -11.25 -3.02 20.45
C TRP A 42 -10.40 -3.08 19.16
N LEU A 43 -10.99 -3.46 18.02
CA LEU A 43 -10.35 -3.40 16.71
C LEU A 43 -10.06 -1.96 16.27
N ALA A 44 -11.01 -1.03 16.47
CA ALA A 44 -10.79 0.39 16.19
C ALA A 44 -9.70 1.00 17.09
N LYS A 45 -9.66 0.61 18.38
CA LYS A 45 -8.63 1.05 19.32
C LYS A 45 -7.27 0.41 19.04
N ALA A 46 -7.21 -0.86 18.65
CA ALA A 46 -5.97 -1.52 18.23
C ALA A 46 -5.44 -0.94 16.91
N PHE A 47 -6.33 -0.58 15.99
CA PHE A 47 -6.01 0.12 14.75
C PHE A 47 -5.48 1.53 15.02
N ALA A 48 -6.14 2.30 15.90
CA ALA A 48 -5.69 3.64 16.30
C ALA A 48 -4.38 3.62 17.09
N ALA A 49 -4.19 2.63 17.99
CA ALA A 49 -2.95 2.47 18.74
C ALA A 49 -1.79 2.06 17.83
N ALA A 50 -2.01 1.16 16.86
CA ALA A 50 -1.02 0.81 15.85
C ALA A 50 -0.66 2.01 14.95
N TRP A 51 -1.63 2.91 14.70
CA TRP A 51 -1.42 4.13 13.93
C TRP A 51 -0.66 5.21 14.72
N GLN A 52 -0.92 5.35 16.03
CA GLN A 52 -0.25 6.31 16.90
C GLN A 52 1.17 5.87 17.28
N SER A 53 1.41 4.58 17.52
CA SER A 53 2.78 4.07 17.71
C SER A 53 3.60 4.11 16.43
N ALA A 54 2.96 4.03 15.26
CA ALA A 54 3.61 4.30 13.98
C ALA A 54 3.87 5.80 13.78
N GLY A 55 3.02 6.70 14.29
CA GLY A 55 3.15 8.15 14.06
C GLY A 55 4.39 8.81 14.66
N GLU A 56 4.92 8.30 15.78
CA GLU A 56 6.00 8.96 16.53
C GLU A 56 7.41 8.50 16.10
N GLU A 57 7.57 7.28 15.58
CA GLU A 57 8.86 6.74 15.08
C GLU A 57 9.00 6.79 13.53
N VAL A 58 7.91 6.86 12.76
CA VAL A 58 7.91 6.73 11.28
C VAL A 58 8.27 8.02 10.53
N ARG A 59 8.45 9.16 11.21
CA ARG A 59 8.93 10.38 10.51
C ARG A 59 10.36 10.28 9.97
N ALA A 60 11.13 9.24 10.35
CA ALA A 60 12.50 9.03 9.89
C ALA A 60 12.70 7.80 8.97
N ALA A 61 11.75 6.86 8.90
CA ALA A 61 11.91 5.62 8.13
C ALA A 61 10.58 5.23 7.46
N GLY A 62 10.53 5.28 6.13
CA GLY A 62 9.32 4.93 5.35
C GLY A 62 8.83 3.49 5.58
N PRO A 63 7.61 3.15 5.10
CA PRO A 63 6.99 1.84 5.32
C PRO A 63 7.93 0.69 4.93
N GLN A 64 8.22 -0.18 5.90
CA GLN A 64 9.21 -1.25 5.74
C GLN A 64 8.68 -2.33 4.79
N VAL A 65 9.43 -2.60 3.72
CA VAL A 65 9.14 -3.69 2.78
C VAL A 65 9.48 -5.02 3.45
N ALA A 66 8.57 -6.00 3.35
CA ALA A 66 8.77 -7.30 3.97
C ALA A 66 9.98 -8.04 3.37
N LYS A 67 10.89 -8.53 4.22
CA LYS A 67 12.08 -9.27 3.76
C LYS A 67 11.68 -10.59 3.08
N GLY A 68 12.34 -10.89 1.97
CA GLY A 68 12.10 -12.09 1.16
C GLY A 68 10.83 -12.04 0.31
N SER A 69 10.13 -10.90 0.25
CA SER A 69 8.89 -10.77 -0.49
C SER A 69 9.13 -10.44 -1.98
N ALA A 70 8.10 -10.64 -2.82
CA ALA A 70 8.16 -10.27 -4.23
C ALA A 70 8.35 -8.76 -4.41
N GLU A 71 7.71 -7.95 -3.56
CA GLU A 71 7.85 -6.50 -3.50
C GLU A 71 9.32 -6.08 -3.30
N GLU A 72 10.02 -6.74 -2.37
CA GLU A 72 11.45 -6.48 -2.11
C GLU A 72 12.34 -6.88 -3.29
N ALA A 73 12.02 -7.99 -3.97
CA ALA A 73 12.77 -8.45 -5.13
C ALA A 73 12.71 -7.43 -6.28
N TRP A 74 11.52 -6.92 -6.59
CA TRP A 74 11.33 -5.90 -7.64
C TRP A 74 11.92 -4.55 -7.26
N LEU A 75 11.75 -4.12 -6.01
CA LEU A 75 12.36 -2.87 -5.54
C LEU A 75 13.90 -2.92 -5.63
N ARG A 76 14.52 -4.03 -5.22
CA ARG A 76 15.98 -4.21 -5.37
C ARG A 76 16.45 -4.21 -6.82
N ARG A 77 15.61 -4.63 -7.76
CA ARG A 77 15.92 -4.55 -9.20
C ARG A 77 15.93 -3.10 -9.67
N ALA A 78 14.89 -2.34 -9.33
CA ALA A 78 14.80 -0.91 -9.62
C ALA A 78 15.97 -0.11 -9.01
N GLU A 79 16.30 -0.36 -7.74
CA GLU A 79 17.42 0.31 -7.05
C GLU A 79 18.77 -0.01 -7.71
N ARG A 80 18.98 -1.27 -8.12
CA ARG A 80 20.20 -1.66 -8.87
C ARG A 80 20.26 -1.01 -10.24
N ALA A 81 19.15 -0.91 -10.95
CA ALA A 81 19.09 -0.22 -12.24
C ALA A 81 19.47 1.26 -12.09
N ALA A 82 18.89 1.96 -11.11
CA ALA A 82 19.24 3.35 -10.83
C ALA A 82 20.71 3.54 -10.42
N ALA A 83 21.25 2.65 -9.58
CA ALA A 83 22.68 2.67 -9.23
C ALA A 83 23.57 2.50 -10.48
N SER A 84 23.22 1.54 -11.34
CA SER A 84 23.93 1.32 -12.61
C SER A 84 23.85 2.53 -13.54
N PHE A 85 22.68 3.19 -13.61
CA PHE A 85 22.51 4.43 -14.37
C PHE A 85 23.41 5.55 -13.85
N ALA A 86 23.50 5.71 -12.52
CA ALA A 86 24.36 6.71 -11.89
C ALA A 86 25.84 6.44 -12.15
N GLU A 87 26.28 5.18 -12.05
CA GLU A 87 27.65 4.76 -12.36
C GLU A 87 28.01 5.00 -13.84
N LEU A 88 27.09 4.67 -14.76
CA LEU A 88 27.28 4.93 -16.19
C LEU A 88 27.43 6.43 -16.47
N THR A 89 26.56 7.25 -15.89
CA THR A 89 26.63 8.72 -16.01
C THR A 89 27.96 9.25 -15.49
N GLU A 90 28.44 8.75 -14.36
CA GLU A 90 29.73 9.11 -13.78
C GLU A 90 30.90 8.74 -14.72
N SER A 91 30.87 7.53 -15.30
CA SER A 91 31.90 7.03 -16.21
C SER A 91 31.96 7.77 -17.56
N MET A 92 30.86 8.42 -17.94
CA MET A 92 30.74 9.22 -19.15
C MET A 92 31.18 10.69 -18.95
N ARG A 93 31.66 11.05 -17.75
CA ARG A 93 32.10 12.41 -17.46
C ARG A 93 33.15 12.90 -18.48
N GLY A 94 32.88 14.04 -19.11
CA GLY A 94 33.74 14.64 -20.14
C GLY A 94 33.43 14.23 -21.59
N ARG A 95 32.35 13.47 -21.84
CA ARG A 95 31.88 13.12 -23.19
C ARG A 95 30.71 14.01 -23.63
N LEU A 96 30.60 14.26 -24.95
CA LEU A 96 29.43 14.90 -25.55
C LEU A 96 28.17 14.07 -25.21
N LEU A 97 27.06 14.73 -24.88
CA LEU A 97 25.77 14.17 -24.39
C LEU A 97 25.68 13.86 -22.88
N LEU A 98 26.75 14.03 -22.10
CA LEU A 98 26.71 13.83 -20.63
C LEU A 98 25.63 14.68 -19.97
N ASP A 99 25.53 15.97 -20.32
CA ASP A 99 24.63 16.89 -19.64
C ASP A 99 23.15 16.47 -19.77
N ARG A 100 22.78 15.83 -20.88
CA ARG A 100 21.40 15.34 -21.11
C ARG A 100 21.15 14.04 -20.36
N ILE A 101 22.09 13.10 -20.36
CA ILE A 101 21.97 11.85 -19.58
C ILE A 101 21.98 12.15 -18.08
N ALA A 102 22.86 13.04 -17.63
CA ALA A 102 22.94 13.49 -16.25
C ALA A 102 21.69 14.23 -15.80
N ALA A 103 21.03 14.98 -16.71
CA ALA A 103 19.75 15.62 -16.42
C ALA A 103 18.62 14.62 -16.12
N MET A 104 18.73 13.35 -16.56
CA MET A 104 17.73 12.32 -16.25
C MET A 104 17.90 11.69 -14.86
N ARG A 105 19.04 11.89 -14.19
CA ARG A 105 19.33 11.28 -12.89
C ARG A 105 18.29 11.64 -11.80
N PRO A 106 17.89 12.91 -11.62
CA PRO A 106 16.85 13.26 -10.65
C PRO A 106 15.52 12.55 -10.93
N GLN A 107 15.16 12.37 -12.21
CA GLN A 107 13.92 11.71 -12.60
C GLN A 107 13.97 10.18 -12.33
N VAL A 108 15.13 9.56 -12.51
CA VAL A 108 15.37 8.15 -12.12
C VAL A 108 15.26 7.99 -10.60
N ASP A 109 15.89 8.88 -9.83
CA ASP A 109 15.85 8.86 -8.37
C ASP A 109 14.41 9.06 -7.84
N ASP A 110 13.65 9.99 -8.44
CA ASP A 110 12.22 10.21 -8.15
C ASP A 110 11.38 8.96 -8.43
N THR A 111 11.66 8.27 -9.55
CA THR A 111 10.96 7.04 -9.94
C THR A 111 11.24 5.92 -8.94
N VAL A 112 12.49 5.73 -8.52
CA VAL A 112 12.82 4.75 -7.46
C VAL A 112 12.15 5.11 -6.14
N ALA A 113 12.09 6.40 -5.78
CA ALA A 113 11.40 6.83 -4.58
C ALA A 113 9.89 6.51 -4.63
N ALA A 114 9.25 6.69 -5.79
CA ALA A 114 7.85 6.29 -6.01
C ALA A 114 7.67 4.76 -5.92
N LEU A 115 8.55 3.98 -6.54
CA LEU A 115 8.54 2.51 -6.43
C LEU A 115 8.74 2.04 -4.99
N ARG A 116 9.60 2.70 -4.21
CA ARG A 116 9.77 2.40 -2.78
C ARG A 116 8.48 2.64 -1.99
N ARG A 117 7.77 3.74 -2.27
CA ARG A 117 6.45 3.99 -1.66
C ARG A 117 5.46 2.90 -2.05
N LEU A 118 5.35 2.54 -3.34
CA LEU A 118 4.46 1.48 -3.81
C LEU A 118 4.77 0.12 -3.17
N ALA A 119 6.04 -0.24 -3.02
CA ALA A 119 6.47 -1.47 -2.37
C ALA A 119 6.09 -1.50 -0.88
N GLY A 120 6.19 -0.35 -0.19
CA GLY A 120 5.71 -0.18 1.17
C GLY A 120 4.19 -0.40 1.28
N HIS A 121 3.40 0.20 0.37
CA HIS A 121 1.95 0.01 0.34
C HIS A 121 1.59 -1.46 0.07
N ALA A 122 2.20 -2.10 -0.93
CA ALA A 122 1.98 -3.50 -1.23
C ALA A 122 2.32 -4.43 -0.05
N SER A 123 3.38 -4.09 0.70
CA SER A 123 3.77 -4.82 1.92
C SER A 123 2.74 -4.67 3.04
N VAL A 124 2.22 -3.46 3.26
CA VAL A 124 1.16 -3.21 4.25
C VAL A 124 -0.13 -3.94 3.86
N THR A 125 -0.53 -3.88 2.58
CA THR A 125 -1.69 -4.64 2.08
C THR A 125 -1.46 -6.15 2.22
N GLY A 126 -0.26 -6.65 1.93
CA GLY A 126 0.11 -8.04 2.16
C GLY A 126 0.01 -8.46 3.63
N ALA A 127 0.48 -7.63 4.56
CA ALA A 127 0.36 -7.87 5.99
C ALA A 127 -1.10 -7.83 6.46
N ALA A 128 -1.95 -6.98 5.88
CA ALA A 128 -3.38 -6.98 6.15
C ALA A 128 -4.06 -8.26 5.65
N LEU A 129 -3.74 -8.70 4.42
CA LEU A 129 -4.25 -9.94 3.84
C LEU A 129 -3.86 -11.18 4.66
N ALA A 130 -2.65 -11.19 5.24
CA ALA A 130 -2.18 -12.29 6.08
C ALA A 130 -3.02 -12.50 7.36
N ARG A 131 -3.87 -11.53 7.74
CA ARG A 131 -4.80 -11.66 8.88
C ARG A 131 -6.09 -12.41 8.51
N PHE A 132 -6.38 -12.55 7.21
CA PHE A 132 -7.55 -13.28 6.73
C PHE A 132 -7.18 -14.75 6.48
N ASP A 133 -8.07 -15.66 6.87
CA ASP A 133 -8.04 -17.06 6.42
C ASP A 133 -9.13 -17.27 5.37
N PRO A 134 -8.83 -17.17 4.05
CA PRO A 134 -9.83 -17.34 3.00
C PRO A 134 -10.41 -18.76 2.97
N GLY A 135 -9.65 -19.76 3.42
CA GLY A 135 -10.12 -21.13 3.54
C GLY A 135 -11.19 -21.27 4.64
N PHE A 136 -10.97 -20.63 5.79
CA PHE A 136 -11.96 -20.56 6.86
C PHE A 136 -13.22 -19.81 6.42
N LEU A 137 -13.08 -18.63 5.80
CA LEU A 137 -14.24 -17.85 5.34
C LEU A 137 -15.10 -18.63 4.34
N ARG A 138 -14.49 -19.39 3.42
CA ARG A 138 -15.24 -20.23 2.47
C ARG A 138 -15.99 -21.36 3.17
N ARG A 139 -15.31 -22.09 4.07
CA ARG A 139 -15.94 -23.16 4.86
C ARG A 139 -17.07 -22.64 5.73
N GLU A 140 -16.88 -21.47 6.34
CA GLU A 140 -17.89 -20.86 7.20
C GLU A 140 -19.12 -20.42 6.42
N ARG A 141 -18.93 -19.86 5.21
CA ARG A 141 -20.04 -19.56 4.30
C ARG A 141 -20.82 -20.82 3.95
N GLU A 142 -20.14 -21.89 3.53
CA GLU A 142 -20.78 -23.18 3.21
C GLU A 142 -21.55 -23.75 4.40
N ARG A 143 -20.95 -23.71 5.60
CA ARG A 143 -21.57 -24.15 6.86
C ARG A 143 -22.83 -23.35 7.16
N LEU A 144 -22.78 -22.02 7.07
CA LEU A 144 -23.91 -21.14 7.34
C LEU A 144 -25.03 -21.27 6.29
N THR A 145 -24.68 -21.47 5.01
CA THR A 145 -25.65 -21.74 3.95
C THR A 145 -26.41 -23.05 4.21
N ALA A 146 -25.70 -24.13 4.53
CA ALA A 146 -26.34 -25.40 4.87
C ALA A 146 -27.20 -25.30 6.15
N ALA A 147 -26.72 -24.58 7.17
CA ALA A 147 -27.49 -24.33 8.39
C ALA A 147 -28.77 -23.55 8.12
N ARG A 148 -28.72 -22.57 7.20
CA ARG A 148 -29.89 -21.78 6.78
C ARG A 148 -30.93 -22.63 6.05
N GLU A 149 -30.50 -23.52 5.17
CA GLU A 149 -31.39 -24.42 4.43
C GLU A 149 -32.15 -25.38 5.35
N ALA A 150 -31.53 -25.79 6.46
CA ALA A 150 -32.13 -26.68 7.46
C ALA A 150 -32.86 -25.95 8.60
N ALA A 151 -32.82 -24.61 8.66
CA ALA A 151 -33.32 -23.83 9.79
C ALA A 151 -34.84 -23.59 9.74
N GLY A 152 -35.45 -23.54 10.93
CA GLY A 152 -36.81 -23.02 11.11
C GLY A 152 -36.88 -21.49 10.96
N PRO A 153 -38.07 -20.93 10.67
CA PRO A 153 -38.26 -19.52 10.34
C PRO A 153 -37.76 -18.54 11.41
N GLU A 154 -37.67 -18.95 12.67
CA GLU A 154 -37.21 -18.14 13.79
C GLU A 154 -35.71 -17.84 13.74
N VAL A 155 -34.91 -18.72 13.12
CA VAL A 155 -33.44 -18.66 13.13
C VAL A 155 -32.87 -18.16 11.78
N VAL A 156 -33.67 -18.21 10.71
CA VAL A 156 -33.26 -17.78 9.35
C VAL A 156 -32.71 -16.35 9.34
N ALA A 157 -33.38 -15.41 10.03
CA ALA A 157 -32.96 -14.00 10.04
C ALA A 157 -31.60 -13.78 10.74
N GLU A 158 -31.23 -14.61 11.73
CA GLU A 158 -29.93 -14.57 12.39
C GLU A 158 -28.83 -15.15 11.48
N LEU A 159 -29.15 -16.25 10.80
CA LEU A 159 -28.24 -16.88 9.84
C LEU A 159 -27.99 -15.98 8.62
N ASP A 160 -29.00 -15.26 8.15
CA ASP A 160 -28.87 -14.28 7.07
C ASP A 160 -27.92 -13.13 7.46
N ARG A 161 -28.03 -12.61 8.69
CA ARG A 161 -27.10 -11.59 9.20
C ARG A 161 -25.67 -12.12 9.32
N SER A 162 -25.51 -13.37 9.76
CA SER A 162 -24.20 -14.02 9.86
C SER A 162 -23.57 -14.26 8.49
N LEU A 163 -24.36 -14.71 7.51
CA LEU A 163 -23.93 -14.88 6.12
C LEU A 163 -23.49 -13.55 5.51
N ALA A 164 -24.29 -12.49 5.67
CA ALA A 164 -23.95 -11.16 5.17
C ALA A 164 -22.62 -10.64 5.76
N ALA A 165 -22.33 -10.92 7.04
CA ALA A 165 -21.06 -10.55 7.67
C ALA A 165 -19.87 -11.31 7.06
N VAL A 166 -20.00 -12.62 6.83
CA VAL A 166 -18.93 -13.42 6.19
C VAL A 166 -18.71 -13.00 4.74
N GLU A 167 -19.77 -12.71 3.99
CA GLU A 167 -19.68 -12.19 2.62
C GLU A 167 -19.00 -10.83 2.57
N ALA A 168 -19.29 -9.93 3.51
CA ALA A 168 -18.61 -8.63 3.61
C ALA A 168 -17.10 -8.80 3.87
N GLN A 169 -16.71 -9.78 4.69
CA GLN A 169 -15.29 -10.09 4.92
C GLN A 169 -14.61 -10.65 3.67
N GLN A 170 -15.27 -11.55 2.93
CA GLN A 170 -14.76 -12.07 1.66
C GLN A 170 -14.57 -10.95 0.62
N GLN A 171 -15.55 -10.06 0.47
CA GLN A 171 -15.44 -8.92 -0.45
C GLN A 171 -14.29 -7.98 -0.05
N ALA A 172 -14.06 -7.76 1.24
CA ALA A 172 -12.92 -6.97 1.70
C ALA A 172 -11.58 -7.63 1.36
N TYR A 173 -11.48 -8.95 1.57
CA TYR A 173 -10.31 -9.74 1.17
C TYR A 173 -10.06 -9.65 -0.34
N ASP A 174 -11.09 -9.85 -1.15
CA ASP A 174 -10.98 -9.83 -2.61
C ASP A 174 -10.50 -8.46 -3.10
N ARG A 175 -11.08 -7.37 -2.59
CA ARG A 175 -10.63 -5.99 -2.90
C ARG A 175 -9.17 -5.78 -2.53
N LEU A 176 -8.76 -6.15 -1.32
CA LEU A 176 -7.36 -5.99 -0.87
C LEU A 176 -6.40 -6.84 -1.71
N SER A 177 -6.79 -8.06 -2.06
CA SER A 177 -5.98 -8.98 -2.88
C SER A 177 -5.78 -8.44 -4.29
N GLY A 178 -6.85 -7.92 -4.92
CA GLY A 178 -6.79 -7.27 -6.22
C GLY A 178 -5.92 -6.01 -6.19
N THR A 179 -6.04 -5.19 -5.14
CA THR A 179 -5.17 -4.01 -4.95
C THR A 179 -3.70 -4.41 -4.83
N ARG A 180 -3.37 -5.43 -4.03
CA ARG A 180 -1.98 -5.91 -3.92
C ARG A 180 -1.43 -6.40 -5.25
N GLN A 181 -2.22 -7.16 -6.01
CA GLN A 181 -1.82 -7.66 -7.34
C GLN A 181 -1.52 -6.50 -8.30
N ARG A 182 -2.36 -5.46 -8.33
CA ARG A 182 -2.13 -4.27 -9.15
C ARG A 182 -0.85 -3.54 -8.76
N LEU A 183 -0.62 -3.35 -7.45
CA LEU A 183 0.61 -2.72 -6.95
C LEU A 183 1.85 -3.53 -7.33
N LEU A 184 1.81 -4.86 -7.23
CA LEU A 184 2.91 -5.73 -7.63
C LEU A 184 3.20 -5.66 -9.13
N ALA A 185 2.18 -5.76 -9.98
CA ALA A 185 2.34 -5.61 -11.42
C ALA A 185 2.94 -4.25 -11.79
N ARG A 186 2.60 -3.20 -11.03
CA ARG A 186 3.13 -1.86 -11.26
C ARG A 186 4.59 -1.71 -10.83
N LEU A 187 4.96 -2.32 -9.70
CA LEU A 187 6.36 -2.40 -9.25
C LEU A 187 7.23 -3.13 -10.27
N GLU A 188 6.73 -4.26 -10.77
CA GLU A 188 7.40 -5.04 -11.81
C GLU A 188 7.60 -4.23 -13.09
N SER A 189 6.52 -3.62 -13.62
CA SER A 189 6.60 -2.77 -14.81
C SER A 189 7.58 -1.61 -14.63
N GLY A 190 7.55 -0.91 -13.49
CA GLY A 190 8.46 0.21 -13.23
C GLY A 190 9.93 -0.21 -13.11
N ALA A 191 10.20 -1.37 -12.49
CA ALA A 191 11.54 -1.93 -12.44
C ALA A 191 12.06 -2.30 -13.85
N ILE A 192 11.23 -2.92 -14.69
CA ILE A 192 11.58 -3.28 -16.07
C ILE A 192 11.86 -2.03 -16.90
N THR A 193 11.06 -0.97 -16.78
CA THR A 193 11.29 0.30 -17.48
C THR A 193 12.64 0.92 -17.10
N LEU A 194 13.00 0.93 -15.82
CA LEU A 194 14.31 1.43 -15.37
C LEU A 194 15.47 0.59 -15.89
N GLU A 195 15.31 -0.74 -15.96
CA GLU A 195 16.31 -1.62 -16.57
C GLU A 195 16.47 -1.36 -18.07
N GLY A 196 15.37 -1.11 -18.78
CA GLY A 196 15.38 -0.71 -20.19
C GLY A 196 16.10 0.62 -20.43
N LEU A 197 15.86 1.62 -19.57
CA LEU A 197 16.55 2.91 -19.60
C LEU A 197 18.07 2.74 -19.47
N VAL A 198 18.51 1.88 -18.54
CA VAL A 198 19.94 1.58 -18.37
C VAL A 198 20.52 0.93 -19.63
N ALA A 199 19.83 -0.07 -20.18
CA ALA A 199 20.29 -0.74 -21.41
C ALA A 199 20.46 0.25 -22.57
N ARG A 200 19.51 1.18 -22.73
CA ARG A 200 19.57 2.21 -23.77
C ARG A 200 20.65 3.26 -23.50
N ALA A 201 20.88 3.64 -22.24
CA ALA A 201 21.98 4.52 -21.86
C ALA A 201 23.36 3.89 -22.17
N VAL A 202 23.51 2.57 -21.95
CA VAL A 202 24.70 1.82 -22.36
C VAL A 202 24.87 1.85 -23.88
N GLU A 203 23.80 1.60 -24.63
CA GLU A 203 23.83 1.64 -26.10
C GLU A 203 24.25 3.02 -26.63
N LEU A 204 23.68 4.09 -26.07
CA LEU A 204 24.07 5.47 -26.40
C LEU A 204 25.53 5.75 -26.06
N SER A 205 26.02 5.25 -24.93
CA SER A 205 27.44 5.40 -24.55
C SER A 205 28.39 4.70 -25.54
N ALA A 206 27.98 3.54 -26.07
CA ALA A 206 28.73 2.79 -27.06
C ALA A 206 28.69 3.49 -28.43
N LEU A 207 27.53 3.99 -28.86
CA LEU A 207 27.36 4.73 -30.12
C LEU A 207 28.08 6.08 -30.11
N ALA A 208 28.09 6.79 -28.97
CA ALA A 208 28.85 8.04 -28.82
C ALA A 208 30.37 7.81 -28.93
N ALA A 209 30.86 6.58 -28.73
CA ALA A 209 32.25 6.22 -28.97
C ALA A 209 32.54 5.94 -30.46
N THR A 210 31.53 5.77 -31.31
CA THR A 210 31.68 5.30 -32.70
C THR A 210 31.04 6.17 -33.79
N SER A 211 30.12 7.09 -33.49
CA SER A 211 29.15 7.63 -34.47
C SER A 211 28.85 9.14 -34.36
N ALA A 212 28.35 9.75 -35.44
CA ALA A 212 28.04 11.18 -35.59
C ALA A 212 26.79 11.65 -34.79
N GLU A 213 26.88 12.85 -34.21
CA GLU A 213 26.05 13.45 -33.13
C GLU A 213 24.51 13.42 -33.27
N THR A 214 23.95 13.30 -34.47
CA THR A 214 22.54 13.62 -34.72
C THR A 214 21.57 12.51 -34.30
N ASP A 215 21.97 11.23 -34.36
CA ASP A 215 21.08 10.09 -34.07
C ASP A 215 20.91 9.84 -32.56
N GLY A 216 21.95 10.14 -31.77
CA GLY A 216 21.92 10.02 -30.30
C GLY A 216 20.96 11.00 -29.62
N LEU A 217 20.80 12.20 -30.18
CA LEU A 217 19.89 13.23 -29.65
C LEU A 217 18.41 12.82 -29.77
N ARG A 218 18.01 12.18 -30.87
CA ARG A 218 16.63 11.75 -31.09
C ARG A 218 16.22 10.65 -30.10
N VAL A 219 17.13 9.72 -29.83
CA VAL A 219 16.93 8.64 -28.87
C VAL A 219 16.82 9.16 -27.43
N LEU A 220 17.60 10.19 -27.08
CA LEU A 220 17.54 10.85 -25.76
C LEU A 220 16.20 11.55 -25.50
N ASP A 221 15.61 12.16 -26.53
CA ASP A 221 14.31 12.83 -26.42
C ASP A 221 13.17 11.82 -26.22
N GLU A 222 13.23 10.69 -26.92
CA GLU A 222 12.29 9.57 -26.78
C GLU A 222 12.36 8.97 -25.36
N LEU A 223 13.57 8.79 -24.81
CA LEU A 223 13.79 8.34 -23.42
C LEU A 223 13.24 9.31 -22.37
N THR A 224 13.43 10.61 -22.59
CA THR A 224 12.92 11.64 -21.67
C THR A 224 11.39 11.59 -21.67
N THR A 225 10.78 11.38 -22.83
CA THR A 225 9.33 11.25 -22.99
C THR A 225 8.79 9.99 -22.31
N GLU A 226 9.42 8.82 -22.51
CA GLU A 226 9.01 7.56 -21.86
C GLU A 226 9.13 7.63 -20.32
N LEU A 227 10.15 8.32 -19.81
CA LEU A 227 10.36 8.50 -18.38
C LEU A 227 9.29 9.42 -17.77
N GLU A 228 8.99 10.54 -18.42
CA GLU A 228 7.91 11.45 -17.98
C GLU A 228 6.54 10.77 -18.03
N LEU A 229 6.26 9.97 -19.07
CA LEU A 229 5.04 9.16 -19.15
C LEU A 229 4.95 8.13 -18.01
N THR A 230 6.06 7.48 -17.68
CA THR A 230 6.13 6.52 -16.57
C THR A 230 5.93 7.22 -15.23
N ARG A 231 6.54 8.39 -15.03
CA ARG A 231 6.39 9.22 -13.83
C ARG A 231 4.96 9.70 -13.65
N GLU A 232 4.34 10.24 -14.69
CA GLU A 232 2.97 10.76 -14.63
C GLU A 232 2.00 9.64 -14.30
N SER A 233 2.12 8.52 -15.02
CA SER A 233 1.30 7.34 -14.72
C SER A 233 1.58 6.74 -13.34
N LEU A 234 2.76 6.91 -12.74
CA LEU A 234 3.01 6.52 -11.34
C LEU A 234 2.37 7.51 -10.35
N ARG A 235 2.36 8.81 -10.65
CA ARG A 235 1.72 9.85 -9.83
C ARG A 235 0.21 9.73 -9.83
N GLU A 236 -0.42 9.62 -11.00
CA GLU A 236 -1.86 9.42 -11.14
C GLU A 236 -2.32 8.19 -10.34
N ILE A 237 -1.52 7.13 -10.33
CA ILE A 237 -1.83 5.90 -9.59
C ILE A 237 -1.62 6.07 -8.09
N GLU A 238 -0.61 6.82 -7.65
CA GLU A 238 -0.44 7.15 -6.23
C GLU A 238 -1.61 7.99 -5.72
N GLU A 239 -2.11 8.93 -6.53
CA GLU A 239 -3.30 9.72 -6.23
C GLU A 239 -4.59 8.89 -6.22
N ALA A 240 -4.78 8.00 -7.20
CA ALA A 240 -5.91 7.08 -7.24
C ALA A 240 -5.89 6.11 -6.05
N THR A 241 -4.73 5.55 -5.70
CA THR A 241 -4.57 4.65 -4.56
C THR A 241 -4.85 5.38 -3.24
N ARG A 242 -4.44 6.65 -3.13
CA ARG A 242 -4.74 7.50 -1.96
C ARG A 242 -6.23 7.84 -1.87
N GLY A 243 -6.88 8.10 -3.01
CA GLY A 243 -8.33 8.37 -3.09
C GLY A 243 -9.20 7.16 -2.76
N GLU A 244 -8.79 5.96 -3.17
CA GLU A 244 -9.52 4.70 -2.89
C GLU A 244 -9.40 4.25 -1.42
N LEU A 245 -8.39 4.72 -0.69
CA LEU A 245 -8.13 4.33 0.70
C LEU A 245 -8.64 5.33 1.75
N GLY A 246 -9.15 6.49 1.34
CA GLY A 246 -9.75 7.53 2.20
C GLY A 246 -8.73 8.37 3.01
N PRO A 247 -9.08 9.60 3.43
CA PRO A 247 -8.22 10.49 4.21
C PRO A 247 -7.91 9.98 5.63
#